data_AF-A0A7C3U4A5-F1
#
_entry.id   AF-A0A7C3U4A5-F1
#
_cell.length_a   1.000
_cell.length_b   1.000
_cell.length_c   1.000
_cell.angle_alpha   90.00
_cell.angle_beta   90.00
_cell.angle_gamma   90.00
#
_symmetry.space_group_name_H-M   'P 1'
#
loop_
_entity.id
_entity.type
_entity.pdbx_description
1 polymer ?
#
loop_
_entity_poly.entity_id
_entity_poly.type
_entity_poly.pdbx_seq_one_letter_code
_entity_poly.pdbx_strand_id
1 'polypeptide(L)'
;MQDKRQTMQDTDYRMPSERGTLDATGNLTRTPLTAARLPRFLIVWLVLAVLGLYIAGAISAGEARPDGYVPTATFTHTPTLTPTCLPTPTPVAGSGPYESRINAGGDAYTDTLGNLWLADVAFAPCGSPVGYFLGETSSVPNTIINTPDPTLYRSQRYSSNNFGYRILVPNGNYEITLGFAETYYSGAGARLFNVLVNNVQRITNLDVLAASGGRFVAYNRTLTATISDNYLAIDFISVTGGAMVSNLSVRQILPPTPTPTITSTPTQTGT
;
A
#
# COMPACT_ATOMS: atom_id res chain seq x y z
N MET A 1 25.93 -18.41 -69.08
CA MET A 1 27.00 -17.41 -69.24
C MET A 1 27.11 -16.64 -67.93
N GLN A 2 28.32 -16.64 -67.36
CA GLN A 2 28.89 -15.77 -66.31
C GLN A 2 28.27 -15.72 -64.89
N ASP A 3 29.00 -16.41 -64.01
CA ASP A 3 29.43 -16.05 -62.65
C ASP A 3 29.70 -14.54 -62.42
N LYS A 4 29.32 -14.02 -61.25
CA LYS A 4 30.22 -13.19 -60.41
C LYS A 4 29.67 -12.92 -59.00
N ARG A 5 30.47 -13.35 -58.02
CA ARG A 5 30.50 -12.93 -56.62
C ARG A 5 30.91 -11.45 -56.45
N GLN A 6 30.47 -10.92 -55.30
CA GLN A 6 31.11 -9.94 -54.41
C GLN A 6 31.34 -8.49 -54.87
N THR A 7 30.80 -7.55 -54.08
CA THR A 7 31.62 -6.61 -53.28
C THR A 7 30.80 -6.03 -52.10
N MET A 8 31.25 -6.34 -50.88
CA MET A 8 31.10 -5.44 -49.72
C MET A 8 32.24 -4.41 -49.81
N GLN A 9 31.91 -3.13 -49.62
CA GLN A 9 32.76 -1.98 -49.25
C GLN A 9 31.87 -0.73 -49.47
N ASP A 10 31.90 0.36 -48.74
CA ASP A 10 32.48 0.77 -47.47
C ASP A 10 31.75 2.11 -47.16
N THR A 11 31.59 2.40 -45.87
CA THR A 11 31.32 3.68 -45.20
C THR A 11 30.82 4.91 -45.99
N ASP A 12 29.70 5.50 -45.53
CA ASP A 12 29.72 6.86 -44.95
C ASP A 12 28.43 7.15 -44.15
N TYR A 13 28.38 6.76 -42.86
CA TYR A 13 27.40 7.35 -41.94
C TYR A 13 27.94 8.72 -41.51
N ARG A 14 27.58 9.74 -42.28
CA ARG A 14 27.93 11.12 -42.01
C ARG A 14 27.23 11.59 -40.73
N MET A 15 27.96 11.58 -39.61
CA MET A 15 27.58 12.31 -38.40
C MET A 15 27.30 13.77 -38.78
N PRO A 16 26.17 14.37 -38.39
CA PRO A 16 26.00 15.80 -38.52
C PRO A 16 27.03 16.46 -37.61
N SER A 17 27.94 17.24 -38.18
CA SER A 17 28.76 18.16 -37.39
C SER A 17 27.83 19.23 -36.81
N GLU A 18 27.54 19.17 -35.50
CA GLU A 18 27.05 20.34 -34.78
C GLU A 18 28.18 21.38 -34.72
N ARG A 19 28.31 22.17 -35.80
CA ARG A 19 29.02 23.44 -35.71
C ARG A 19 28.07 24.43 -35.06
N GLY A 20 28.24 24.65 -33.75
CA GLY A 20 27.73 25.87 -33.14
C GLY A 20 28.42 27.06 -33.78
N THR A 21 27.69 27.88 -34.53
CA THR A 21 28.17 29.20 -34.96
C THR A 21 28.12 30.14 -33.77
N LEU A 22 29.29 30.63 -33.35
CA LEU A 22 29.43 31.70 -32.34
C LEU A 22 28.91 33.01 -32.94
N ASP A 23 28.13 33.78 -32.18
CA ASP A 23 27.90 35.19 -32.52
C ASP A 23 29.13 36.04 -32.16
N ALA A 24 29.20 37.26 -32.71
CA ALA A 24 30.36 38.15 -32.60
C ALA A 24 30.67 38.67 -31.16
N THR A 25 30.02 38.10 -30.13
CA THR A 25 30.25 38.40 -28.72
C THR A 25 30.37 37.15 -27.82
N GLY A 26 30.32 35.94 -28.38
CA GLY A 26 30.77 34.72 -27.71
C GLY A 26 29.80 34.07 -26.72
N ASN A 27 28.48 34.24 -26.83
CA ASN A 27 27.51 33.58 -25.94
C ASN A 27 26.57 32.58 -26.64
N LEU A 28 26.25 31.48 -25.95
CA LEU A 28 25.35 30.42 -26.43
C LEU A 28 23.88 30.78 -26.16
N THR A 29 23.09 30.99 -27.20
CA THR A 29 21.64 31.20 -27.10
C THR A 29 20.90 29.86 -27.07
N ARG A 30 20.24 29.54 -25.94
CA ARG A 30 19.33 28.38 -25.84
C ARG A 30 17.92 28.79 -26.25
N THR A 31 17.39 28.20 -27.30
CA THR A 31 15.97 28.30 -27.68
C THR A 31 15.11 27.46 -26.72
N PRO A 32 13.98 27.96 -26.20
CA PRO A 32 13.08 27.17 -25.36
C PRO A 32 12.28 26.17 -26.21
N LEU A 33 12.20 24.92 -25.76
CA LEU A 33 11.38 23.88 -26.40
C LEU A 33 9.91 24.05 -25.98
N THR A 34 9.05 24.40 -26.93
CA THR A 34 7.59 24.34 -26.80
C THR A 34 7.13 22.88 -26.77
N ALA A 35 6.28 22.55 -25.78
CA ALA A 35 5.77 21.20 -25.55
C ALA A 35 4.91 20.70 -26.72
N ALA A 36 5.44 19.78 -27.53
CA ALA A 36 4.70 19.07 -28.55
C ALA A 36 3.95 17.86 -27.94
N ARG A 37 2.64 17.80 -28.21
CA ARG A 37 1.70 16.75 -27.82
C ARG A 37 2.04 15.46 -28.58
N LEU A 38 2.48 14.41 -27.89
CA LEU A 38 2.82 13.11 -28.51
C LEU A 38 1.59 12.19 -28.64
N PRO A 39 1.43 11.46 -29.77
CA PRO A 39 0.42 10.42 -29.90
C PRO A 39 0.85 9.13 -29.18
N ARG A 40 -0.14 8.38 -28.68
CA ARG A 40 0.01 7.11 -27.97
C ARG A 40 0.57 6.02 -28.91
N PHE A 41 1.38 5.14 -28.31
CA PHE A 41 1.90 3.83 -28.75
C PHE A 41 3.42 3.75 -29.00
N LEU A 42 4.04 2.76 -28.33
CA LEU A 42 5.45 2.34 -28.27
C LEU A 42 6.41 3.17 -27.41
N ILE A 43 6.56 2.81 -26.13
CA ILE A 43 7.87 2.81 -25.45
C ILE A 43 7.95 1.55 -24.57
N VAL A 44 8.75 0.59 -25.01
CA VAL A 44 9.20 -0.58 -24.26
C VAL A 44 10.72 -0.45 -24.14
N TRP A 45 11.24 -0.61 -22.92
CA TRP A 45 12.66 -0.73 -22.49
C TRP A 45 13.50 0.53 -22.24
N LEU A 46 13.57 0.96 -20.97
CA LEU A 46 14.78 1.21 -20.13
C LEU A 46 14.23 1.65 -18.75
N VAL A 47 14.41 0.94 -17.64
CA VAL A 47 15.63 0.90 -16.80
C VAL A 47 15.62 -0.40 -15.98
N LEU A 48 16.70 -1.18 -16.05
CA LEU A 48 16.97 -2.28 -15.11
C LEU A 48 18.22 -1.98 -14.29
N ALA A 49 18.09 -2.29 -12.99
CA ALA A 49 19.12 -2.69 -12.04
C ALA A 49 20.12 -1.63 -11.53
N VAL A 50 19.77 -0.98 -10.42
CA VAL A 50 20.75 -0.79 -9.33
C VAL A 50 20.74 -2.07 -8.50
N LEU A 51 21.38 -3.11 -9.04
CA LEU A 51 21.90 -4.22 -8.25
C LEU A 51 23.39 -3.96 -8.09
N GLY A 52 23.72 -3.02 -7.19
CA GLY A 52 25.10 -2.73 -6.80
C GLY A 52 25.64 -3.87 -5.95
N LEU A 53 26.02 -4.95 -6.61
CA LEU A 53 26.76 -6.06 -6.04
C LEU A 53 28.17 -5.54 -5.70
N TYR A 54 28.38 -5.10 -4.46
CA TYR A 54 29.71 -4.80 -3.93
C TYR A 54 30.45 -6.12 -3.71
N ILE A 55 31.18 -6.58 -4.73
CA ILE A 55 32.28 -7.52 -4.54
C ILE A 55 33.49 -7.00 -5.33
N ALA A 56 34.22 -6.11 -4.68
CA ALA A 56 35.63 -5.88 -4.96
C ALA A 56 36.38 -6.13 -3.65
N GLY A 57 36.43 -7.41 -3.25
CA GLY A 57 37.49 -7.87 -2.38
C GLY A 57 38.79 -7.71 -3.15
N ALA A 58 39.73 -6.94 -2.60
CA ALA A 58 41.07 -6.84 -3.13
C ALA A 58 41.71 -8.24 -3.14
N ILE A 59 41.83 -8.87 -4.31
CA ILE A 59 42.74 -10.00 -4.49
C ILE A 59 44.15 -9.42 -4.60
N SER A 60 44.81 -9.28 -3.45
CA SER A 60 46.27 -9.19 -3.44
C SER A 60 46.82 -10.51 -3.96
N ALA A 61 47.50 -10.47 -5.11
CA ALA A 61 48.26 -11.59 -5.65
C ALA A 61 49.45 -11.86 -4.72
N GLY A 62 49.21 -12.65 -3.68
CA GLY A 62 50.23 -13.23 -2.81
C GLY A 62 50.75 -14.51 -3.45
N GLU A 63 52.06 -14.53 -3.69
CA GLU A 63 52.88 -15.61 -4.22
C GLU A 63 52.55 -16.97 -3.57
N ALA A 64 52.33 -18.00 -4.39
CA ALA A 64 51.94 -19.33 -3.94
C ALA A 64 53.08 -20.00 -3.14
N ARG A 65 52.91 -20.12 -1.83
CA ARG A 65 53.75 -20.94 -0.94
C ARG A 65 53.08 -22.33 -0.77
N PRO A 66 53.81 -23.45 -0.92
CA PRO A 66 53.20 -24.77 -0.93
C PRO A 66 53.03 -25.32 0.49
N ASP A 67 52.23 -24.66 1.34
CA ASP A 67 51.83 -25.19 2.65
C ASP A 67 50.31 -25.03 2.79
N GLY A 68 49.58 -26.15 2.87
CA GLY A 68 48.12 -26.24 2.80
C GLY A 68 47.35 -25.71 4.01
N TYR A 69 47.50 -24.43 4.35
CA TYR A 69 46.67 -23.77 5.36
C TYR A 69 45.67 -22.82 4.71
N VAL A 70 44.38 -23.18 4.73
CA VAL A 70 43.28 -22.30 4.32
C VAL A 70 42.78 -21.55 5.56
N PRO A 71 42.98 -20.23 5.70
CA PRO A 71 42.41 -19.49 6.82
C PRO A 71 40.89 -19.36 6.62
N THR A 72 40.11 -19.83 7.58
CA THR A 72 38.67 -19.57 7.65
C THR A 72 38.46 -18.08 7.95
N ALA A 73 37.87 -17.34 7.00
CA ALA A 73 37.49 -15.95 7.22
C ALA A 73 36.29 -15.88 8.17
N THR A 74 36.51 -15.43 9.40
CA THR A 74 35.44 -15.13 10.35
C THR A 74 34.87 -13.75 10.02
N PHE A 75 33.67 -13.69 9.43
CA PHE A 75 32.95 -12.44 9.23
C PHE A 75 32.27 -12.03 10.54
N THR A 76 32.81 -11.01 11.22
CA THR A 76 32.13 -10.39 12.36
C THR A 76 31.04 -9.46 11.84
N HIS A 77 29.78 -9.86 11.99
CA HIS A 77 28.62 -9.00 11.73
C HIS A 77 28.55 -7.92 12.82
N THR A 78 28.96 -6.69 12.51
CA THR A 78 28.63 -5.53 13.33
C THR A 78 27.13 -5.27 13.22
N PRO A 79 26.32 -5.35 14.30
CA PRO A 79 24.92 -5.00 14.22
C PRO A 79 24.80 -3.50 13.90
N THR A 80 24.35 -3.18 12.68
CA THR A 80 23.94 -1.82 12.33
C THR A 80 22.70 -1.49 13.13
N LEU A 81 22.77 -0.50 14.02
CA LEU A 81 21.59 0.03 14.72
C LEU A 81 20.66 0.66 13.67
N THR A 82 19.71 -0.11 13.17
CA THR A 82 18.60 0.44 12.38
C THR A 82 17.80 1.35 13.32
N PRO A 83 17.64 2.65 13.02
CA PRO A 83 16.77 3.51 13.81
C PRO A 83 15.37 2.89 13.79
N THR A 84 14.98 2.31 14.92
CA THR A 84 13.62 1.84 15.12
C THR A 84 12.79 3.10 15.28
N CYS A 85 12.16 3.52 14.20
CA CYS A 85 11.02 4.39 14.30
C CYS A 85 10.02 3.65 15.16
N LEU A 86 9.88 4.07 16.42
CA LEU A 86 8.88 3.58 17.34
C LEU A 86 7.71 4.57 17.30
N PRO A 87 6.80 4.46 16.32
CA PRO A 87 5.52 5.11 16.44
C PRO A 87 4.72 4.31 17.48
N THR A 88 4.96 4.58 18.76
CA THR A 88 3.89 4.35 19.73
C THR A 88 2.86 5.43 19.41
N PRO A 89 1.63 5.08 18.96
CA PRO A 89 0.55 6.04 19.02
C PRO A 89 0.29 6.27 20.51
N THR A 90 1.05 7.17 21.13
CA THR A 90 0.77 7.59 22.50
C THR A 90 -0.58 8.30 22.39
N PRO A 91 -1.66 7.75 22.96
CA PRO A 91 -2.94 8.44 22.94
C PRO A 91 -2.72 9.81 23.59
N VAL A 92 -3.03 10.87 22.86
CA VAL A 92 -3.12 12.20 23.45
C VAL A 92 -4.25 12.11 24.47
N ALA A 93 -3.92 12.24 25.75
CA ALA A 93 -4.91 12.25 26.82
C ALA A 93 -5.94 13.36 26.51
N GLY A 94 -7.16 12.96 26.13
CA GLY A 94 -8.25 13.87 25.77
C GLY A 94 -8.92 13.63 24.41
N SER A 95 -8.39 12.76 23.54
CA SER A 95 -8.90 12.61 22.14
C SER A 95 -10.08 11.65 21.94
N GLY A 96 -10.75 11.17 22.99
CA GLY A 96 -11.76 10.11 22.86
C GLY A 96 -11.17 8.75 22.42
N PRO A 97 -12.02 7.72 22.18
CA PRO A 97 -11.55 6.43 21.69
C PRO A 97 -10.88 6.56 20.32
N TYR A 98 -9.88 5.72 20.04
CA TYR A 98 -9.25 5.69 18.72
C TYR A 98 -10.28 5.41 17.63
N GLU A 99 -10.22 6.18 16.53
CA GLU A 99 -11.04 5.94 15.34
C GLU A 99 -10.28 6.30 14.07
N SER A 100 -10.40 5.47 13.03
CA SER A 100 -9.87 5.72 11.69
C SER A 100 -10.84 5.21 10.63
N ARG A 101 -10.97 5.95 9.53
CA ARG A 101 -11.83 5.62 8.39
C ARG A 101 -11.01 5.81 7.11
N ILE A 102 -11.04 4.84 6.20
CA ILE A 102 -10.27 4.88 4.95
C ILE A 102 -11.21 4.63 3.76
N ASN A 103 -11.17 5.52 2.77
CA ASN A 103 -11.83 5.35 1.48
C ASN A 103 -10.90 4.59 0.52
N ALA A 104 -11.01 3.26 0.48
CA ALA A 104 -10.05 2.42 -0.23
C ALA A 104 -10.07 2.68 -1.75
N GLY A 105 -8.88 2.84 -2.32
CA GLY A 105 -8.66 3.22 -3.71
C GLY A 105 -9.17 4.62 -4.10
N GLY A 106 -9.57 5.46 -3.15
CA GLY A 106 -10.14 6.78 -3.40
C GLY A 106 -9.44 7.90 -2.62
N ASP A 107 -9.85 9.13 -2.95
CA ASP A 107 -9.43 10.34 -2.25
C ASP A 107 -10.15 10.48 -0.90
N ALA A 108 -9.71 11.44 -0.09
CA ALA A 108 -10.40 11.78 1.16
C ALA A 108 -11.84 12.23 0.86
N TYR A 109 -12.77 11.82 1.73
CA TYR A 109 -14.20 12.06 1.55
C TYR A 109 -14.87 12.30 2.90
N THR A 110 -15.77 13.27 2.97
CA THR A 110 -16.61 13.46 4.16
C THR A 110 -17.99 12.89 3.87
N ASP A 111 -18.43 11.96 4.71
CA ASP A 111 -19.73 11.31 4.51
C ASP A 111 -20.91 12.20 4.91
N THR A 112 -22.13 11.73 4.59
CA THR A 112 -23.37 12.44 4.89
C THR A 112 -23.61 12.71 6.38
N LEU A 113 -22.90 12.00 7.28
CA LEU A 113 -22.95 12.20 8.72
C LEU A 113 -21.82 13.12 9.24
N GLY A 114 -20.99 13.65 8.35
CA GLY A 114 -19.88 14.54 8.68
C GLY A 114 -18.61 13.83 9.11
N ASN A 115 -18.50 12.51 8.96
CA ASN A 115 -17.27 11.80 9.29
C ASN A 115 -16.26 11.90 8.14
N LEU A 116 -15.01 12.22 8.48
CA LEU A 116 -13.91 12.21 7.52
C LEU A 116 -13.41 10.78 7.28
N TRP A 117 -13.36 10.40 6.02
CA TRP A 117 -12.70 9.22 5.49
C TRP A 117 -11.38 9.64 4.84
N LEU A 118 -10.28 9.08 5.31
CA LEU A 118 -8.93 9.35 4.81
C LEU A 118 -8.76 8.82 3.39
N ALA A 119 -7.94 9.52 2.61
CA ALA A 119 -7.49 9.02 1.31
C ALA A 119 -6.70 7.72 1.47
N ASP A 120 -6.77 6.85 0.46
CA ASP A 120 -6.03 5.60 0.47
C ASP A 120 -4.55 5.81 0.14
N VAL A 121 -3.71 5.61 1.14
CA VAL A 121 -2.26 5.84 1.05
C VAL A 121 -1.47 4.62 1.51
N ALA A 122 -0.25 4.47 0.99
CA ALA A 122 0.60 3.34 1.35
C ALA A 122 0.97 3.42 2.83
N PHE A 123 0.91 2.29 3.53
CA PHE A 123 1.35 2.24 4.92
C PHE A 123 2.84 2.55 5.02
N ALA A 124 3.17 3.51 5.88
CA ALA A 124 4.54 3.86 6.22
C ALA A 124 4.57 4.19 7.72
N PRO A 125 5.17 3.36 8.59
CA PRO A 125 5.11 3.53 10.05
C PRO A 125 5.45 4.95 10.54
N CYS A 126 6.37 5.63 9.85
CA CYS A 126 6.86 6.97 10.21
C CYS A 126 6.25 8.11 9.38
N GLY A 127 5.28 7.81 8.51
CA GLY A 127 4.66 8.79 7.61
C GLY A 127 3.14 8.65 7.62
N SER A 128 2.65 7.51 7.14
CA SER A 128 1.24 7.16 7.23
C SER A 128 1.04 5.93 8.12
N PRO A 129 0.71 6.13 9.41
CA PRO A 129 0.52 5.03 10.37
C PRO A 129 -0.75 4.20 10.07
N VAL A 130 -1.50 4.59 9.05
CA VAL A 130 -2.68 3.91 8.53
C VAL A 130 -2.52 3.84 7.02
N GLY A 131 -2.64 2.66 6.43
CA GLY A 131 -2.55 2.56 4.98
C GLY A 131 -2.60 1.15 4.44
N TYR A 132 -2.61 1.05 3.12
CA TYR A 132 -2.61 -0.23 2.42
C TYR A 132 -1.21 -0.85 2.38
N PHE A 133 -1.20 -2.16 2.19
CA PHE A 133 -0.07 -2.99 1.85
C PHE A 133 -0.43 -3.78 0.59
N LEU A 134 0.23 -3.45 -0.54
CA LEU A 134 -0.02 -4.01 -1.87
C LEU A 134 -1.43 -3.70 -2.44
N GLY A 135 -1.73 -4.30 -3.59
CA GLY A 135 -2.98 -4.13 -4.33
C GLY A 135 -2.98 -2.94 -5.29
N GLU A 136 -4.00 -2.94 -6.14
CA GLU A 136 -4.30 -1.95 -7.16
C GLU A 136 -5.62 -1.24 -6.82
N THR A 137 -5.91 -0.16 -7.53
CA THR A 137 -7.15 0.60 -7.34
C THR A 137 -7.99 0.58 -8.60
N SER A 138 -9.31 0.60 -8.43
CA SER A 138 -10.24 0.81 -9.54
C SER A 138 -11.42 1.66 -9.06
N SER A 139 -12.08 2.33 -10.01
CA SER A 139 -13.30 3.06 -9.75
C SER A 139 -14.28 2.94 -10.90
N VAL A 140 -15.58 3.10 -10.59
CA VAL A 140 -16.66 3.04 -11.59
C VAL A 140 -17.54 4.29 -11.55
N PRO A 141 -18.15 4.68 -12.69
CA PRO A 141 -19.05 5.81 -12.76
C PRO A 141 -20.48 5.49 -12.29
N ASN A 142 -20.79 4.22 -12.04
CA ASN A 142 -22.13 3.73 -11.72
C ASN A 142 -22.62 4.25 -10.36
N THR A 143 -23.93 4.38 -10.23
CA THR A 143 -24.57 4.61 -8.93
C THR A 143 -24.48 3.34 -8.11
N ILE A 144 -24.03 3.48 -6.86
CA ILE A 144 -24.10 2.42 -5.87
C ILE A 144 -25.37 2.63 -5.04
N ILE A 145 -26.18 1.58 -4.91
CA ILE A 145 -27.41 1.61 -4.10
C ILE A 145 -27.18 0.99 -2.71
N ASN A 146 -28.18 1.09 -1.83
CA ASN A 146 -28.12 0.62 -0.44
C ASN A 146 -27.10 1.36 0.44
N THR A 147 -26.84 2.63 0.12
CA THR A 147 -25.96 3.52 0.90
C THR A 147 -26.37 4.97 0.69
N PRO A 148 -26.31 5.84 1.73
CA PRO A 148 -26.41 7.29 1.55
C PRO A 148 -25.13 7.91 0.96
N ASP A 149 -24.02 7.16 0.95
CA ASP A 149 -22.70 7.62 0.52
C ASP A 149 -22.14 6.75 -0.63
N PRO A 150 -22.67 6.86 -1.86
CA PRO A 150 -22.20 6.04 -2.99
C PRO A 150 -20.71 6.22 -3.30
N THR A 151 -20.14 7.39 -3.04
CA THR A 151 -18.72 7.69 -3.29
C THR A 151 -17.79 6.70 -2.61
N LEU A 152 -18.09 6.29 -1.37
CA LEU A 152 -17.30 5.32 -0.59
C LEU A 152 -17.30 3.89 -1.13
N TYR A 153 -18.15 3.61 -2.12
CA TYR A 153 -18.31 2.28 -2.71
C TYR A 153 -18.01 2.26 -4.21
N ARG A 154 -17.69 3.42 -4.80
CA ARG A 154 -17.34 3.54 -6.22
C ARG A 154 -15.87 3.23 -6.47
N SER A 155 -14.99 3.62 -5.54
CA SER A 155 -13.60 3.20 -5.52
C SER A 155 -13.42 1.92 -4.72
N GLN A 156 -12.41 1.15 -5.09
CA GLN A 156 -11.97 0.00 -4.32
C GLN A 156 -10.47 -0.21 -4.46
N ARG A 157 -9.87 -0.80 -3.43
CA ARG A 157 -8.60 -1.49 -3.53
C ARG A 157 -8.86 -2.97 -3.78
N TYR A 158 -8.12 -3.56 -4.71
CA TYR A 158 -8.27 -4.97 -5.07
C TYR A 158 -6.91 -5.59 -5.41
N SER A 159 -6.85 -6.92 -5.48
CA SER A 159 -5.67 -7.64 -5.95
C SER A 159 -6.08 -9.00 -6.49
N SER A 160 -5.43 -9.47 -7.56
CA SER A 160 -5.54 -10.88 -8.00
C SER A 160 -4.80 -11.84 -7.06
N ASN A 161 -3.83 -11.32 -6.30
CA ASN A 161 -3.15 -12.00 -5.20
C ASN A 161 -3.72 -11.51 -3.86
N ASN A 162 -2.93 -11.56 -2.79
CA ASN A 162 -3.31 -11.02 -1.50
C ASN A 162 -2.92 -9.54 -1.39
N PHE A 163 -3.66 -8.81 -0.55
CA PHE A 163 -3.30 -7.46 -0.14
C PHE A 163 -3.82 -7.23 1.28
N GLY A 164 -3.49 -6.09 1.88
CA GLY A 164 -3.99 -5.79 3.21
C GLY A 164 -3.94 -4.31 3.58
N TYR A 165 -4.34 -4.04 4.81
CA TYR A 165 -4.21 -2.76 5.48
C TYR A 165 -3.44 -2.96 6.77
N ARG A 166 -2.61 -1.96 7.12
CA ARG A 166 -1.84 -1.89 8.37
C ARG A 166 -2.16 -0.59 9.07
N ILE A 167 -2.42 -0.70 10.37
CA ILE A 167 -2.89 0.41 11.19
C ILE A 167 -2.19 0.31 12.54
N LEU A 168 -1.47 1.37 12.91
CA LEU A 168 -0.97 1.53 14.26
C LEU A 168 -2.12 2.02 15.14
N VAL A 169 -2.44 1.22 16.15
CA VAL A 169 -3.57 1.46 17.04
C VAL A 169 -3.14 1.22 18.48
N PRO A 170 -3.70 1.92 19.49
CA PRO A 170 -3.48 1.53 20.88
C PRO A 170 -3.98 0.10 21.15
N ASN A 171 -3.41 -0.57 22.16
CA ASN A 171 -3.99 -1.82 22.65
C ASN A 171 -5.44 -1.64 23.10
N GLY A 172 -6.29 -2.62 22.81
CA GLY A 172 -7.70 -2.57 23.17
C GLY A 172 -8.60 -3.44 22.31
N ASN A 173 -9.89 -3.31 22.52
CA ASN A 173 -10.91 -3.97 21.72
C ASN A 173 -11.38 -3.02 20.63
N TYR A 174 -11.59 -3.54 19.43
CA TYR A 174 -11.96 -2.76 18.26
C TYR A 174 -13.14 -3.37 17.55
N GLU A 175 -13.98 -2.50 17.03
CA GLU A 175 -14.95 -2.79 15.99
C GLU A 175 -14.34 -2.38 14.64
N ILE A 176 -14.37 -3.29 13.69
CA ILE A 176 -13.81 -3.13 12.35
C ILE A 176 -14.94 -3.36 11.36
N THR A 177 -15.36 -2.31 10.65
CA THR A 177 -16.35 -2.41 9.58
C THR A 177 -15.64 -2.33 8.24
N LEU A 178 -15.92 -3.28 7.36
CA LEU A 178 -15.40 -3.39 6.01
C LEU A 178 -16.57 -3.20 5.04
N GLY A 179 -16.44 -2.22 4.15
CA GLY A 179 -17.43 -1.94 3.11
C GLY A 179 -17.00 -2.45 1.75
N PHE A 180 -17.97 -2.99 1.02
CA PHE A 180 -17.78 -3.62 -0.28
C PHE A 180 -18.91 -3.24 -1.24
N ALA A 181 -18.61 -3.17 -2.53
CA ALA A 181 -19.62 -3.25 -3.58
C ALA A 181 -19.04 -4.00 -4.79
N GLU A 182 -19.70 -5.08 -5.24
CA GLU A 182 -19.23 -5.78 -6.45
C GLU A 182 -19.46 -4.89 -7.67
N THR A 183 -18.37 -4.45 -8.30
CA THR A 183 -18.40 -3.53 -9.44
C THR A 183 -17.97 -4.18 -10.75
N TYR A 184 -17.44 -5.40 -10.73
CA TYR A 184 -16.81 -6.06 -11.87
C TYR A 184 -17.55 -7.33 -12.30
N TYR A 185 -17.64 -8.34 -11.43
CA TYR A 185 -18.26 -9.63 -11.75
C TYR A 185 -19.77 -9.56 -11.74
N SER A 186 -20.42 -10.37 -12.59
CA SER A 186 -21.90 -10.45 -12.70
C SER A 186 -22.50 -11.77 -12.24
N GLY A 187 -21.68 -12.75 -11.88
CA GLY A 187 -22.12 -14.07 -11.42
C GLY A 187 -21.61 -14.38 -10.02
N ALA A 188 -22.45 -15.03 -9.20
CA ALA A 188 -22.05 -15.55 -7.91
C ALA A 188 -20.93 -16.60 -8.07
N GLY A 189 -20.04 -16.67 -7.10
CA GLY A 189 -18.85 -17.53 -7.08
C GLY A 189 -17.69 -17.06 -7.95
N ALA A 190 -17.88 -16.01 -8.78
CA ALA A 190 -16.81 -15.48 -9.63
C ALA A 190 -15.72 -14.76 -8.84
N ARG A 191 -16.06 -14.25 -7.66
CA ARG A 191 -15.12 -13.70 -6.68
C ARG A 191 -15.39 -14.29 -5.31
N LEU A 192 -14.35 -14.90 -4.74
CA LEU A 192 -14.34 -15.46 -3.39
C LEU A 192 -13.03 -15.08 -2.72
N PHE A 193 -13.10 -14.60 -1.48
CA PHE A 193 -11.91 -14.29 -0.70
C PHE A 193 -12.15 -14.41 0.80
N ASN A 194 -11.08 -14.61 1.56
CA ASN A 194 -11.12 -14.60 3.01
C ASN A 194 -10.65 -13.24 3.54
N VAL A 195 -11.04 -12.93 4.78
CA VAL A 195 -10.49 -11.79 5.52
C VAL A 195 -9.90 -12.27 6.82
N LEU A 196 -8.64 -11.95 7.05
CA LEU A 196 -7.91 -12.21 8.27
C LEU A 196 -7.70 -10.89 9.03
N VAL A 197 -7.81 -10.96 10.35
CA VAL A 197 -7.44 -9.85 11.25
C VAL A 197 -6.39 -10.37 12.21
N ASN A 198 -5.20 -9.77 12.19
CA ASN A 198 -4.00 -10.24 12.89
C ASN A 198 -3.77 -11.75 12.70
N ASN A 199 -3.75 -12.19 11.44
CA ASN A 199 -3.59 -13.59 11.02
C ASN A 199 -4.70 -14.56 11.45
N VAL A 200 -5.77 -14.07 12.10
CA VAL A 200 -6.94 -14.89 12.46
C VAL A 200 -8.02 -14.70 11.40
N GLN A 201 -8.45 -15.79 10.76
CA GLN A 201 -9.53 -15.74 9.77
C GLN A 201 -10.85 -15.32 10.44
N ARG A 202 -11.43 -14.22 9.96
CA ARG A 202 -12.69 -13.65 10.45
C ARG A 202 -13.83 -13.77 9.44
N ILE A 203 -13.52 -13.80 8.15
CA ILE A 203 -14.49 -14.04 7.08
C ILE A 203 -13.94 -15.13 6.18
N THR A 204 -14.77 -16.10 5.84
CA THR A 204 -14.42 -17.24 4.98
C THR A 204 -15.23 -17.18 3.69
N ASN A 205 -14.58 -17.32 2.53
CA ASN A 205 -15.17 -17.39 1.19
C ASN A 205 -16.26 -16.34 0.94
N LEU A 206 -15.95 -15.07 1.19
CA LEU A 206 -16.88 -13.97 0.94
C LEU A 206 -17.14 -13.83 -0.56
N ASP A 207 -18.40 -14.03 -0.94
CA ASP A 207 -18.98 -13.62 -2.20
C ASP A 207 -19.80 -12.34 -1.96
N VAL A 208 -19.24 -11.19 -2.34
CA VAL A 208 -19.92 -9.90 -2.16
C VAL A 208 -21.18 -9.83 -3.03
N LEU A 209 -21.14 -10.33 -4.27
CA LEU A 209 -22.27 -10.25 -5.19
C LEU A 209 -23.46 -11.04 -4.68
N ALA A 210 -23.23 -12.27 -4.21
CA ALA A 210 -24.28 -13.09 -3.63
C ALA A 210 -24.82 -12.47 -2.33
N ALA A 211 -23.94 -11.92 -1.48
CA ALA A 211 -24.34 -11.34 -0.20
C ALA A 211 -25.08 -10.00 -0.33
N SER A 212 -24.74 -9.19 -1.32
CA SER A 212 -25.38 -7.90 -1.59
C SER A 212 -26.62 -8.01 -2.47
N GLY A 213 -26.84 -9.17 -3.11
CA GLY A 213 -27.95 -9.39 -4.05
C GLY A 213 -27.68 -8.86 -5.46
N GLY A 214 -26.45 -8.44 -5.78
CA GLY A 214 -26.09 -8.00 -7.13
C GLY A 214 -24.94 -7.00 -7.20
N ARG A 215 -24.61 -6.60 -8.44
CA ARG A 215 -23.61 -5.55 -8.70
C ARG A 215 -24.10 -4.19 -8.24
N PHE A 216 -23.16 -3.34 -7.87
CA PHE A 216 -23.42 -1.94 -7.50
C PHE A 216 -24.36 -1.80 -6.29
N VAL A 217 -24.35 -2.78 -5.40
CA VAL A 217 -25.07 -2.74 -4.11
C VAL A 217 -24.05 -2.72 -2.98
N ALA A 218 -24.14 -1.71 -2.12
CA ALA A 218 -23.28 -1.60 -0.95
C ALA A 218 -23.57 -2.73 0.07
N TYR A 219 -22.49 -3.31 0.59
CA TYR A 219 -22.52 -4.39 1.57
C TYR A 219 -21.44 -4.19 2.63
N ASN A 220 -21.81 -4.30 3.91
CA ASN A 220 -20.90 -4.10 5.03
C ASN A 220 -20.74 -5.38 5.86
N ARG A 221 -19.53 -5.58 6.39
CA ARG A 221 -19.22 -6.60 7.39
C ARG A 221 -18.54 -5.97 8.58
N THR A 222 -19.13 -6.13 9.75
CA THR A 222 -18.54 -5.70 11.01
C THR A 222 -17.95 -6.89 11.75
N LEU A 223 -16.73 -6.71 12.26
CA LEU A 223 -15.92 -7.68 12.96
C LEU A 223 -15.43 -7.07 14.27
N THR A 224 -15.07 -7.91 15.23
CA THR A 224 -14.42 -7.46 16.47
C THR A 224 -13.05 -8.12 16.63
N ALA A 225 -12.08 -7.37 17.13
CA ALA A 225 -10.75 -7.88 17.43
C ALA A 225 -10.16 -7.23 18.69
N THR A 226 -9.34 -7.99 19.40
CA THR A 226 -8.53 -7.50 20.53
C THR A 226 -7.09 -7.35 20.05
N ILE A 227 -6.50 -6.18 20.27
CA ILE A 227 -5.15 -5.81 19.84
C ILE A 227 -4.28 -5.62 21.08
N SER A 228 -3.10 -6.26 21.08
CA SER A 228 -2.19 -6.31 22.24
C SER A 228 -0.74 -5.88 21.91
N ASP A 229 -0.43 -5.66 20.64
CA ASP A 229 0.89 -5.32 20.11
C ASP A 229 0.93 -3.97 19.40
N ASN A 230 -0.08 -3.13 19.64
CA ASN A 230 -0.30 -1.82 19.01
C ASN A 230 -0.38 -1.84 17.47
N TYR A 231 -0.71 -2.99 16.89
CA TYR A 231 -0.69 -3.20 15.45
C TYR A 231 -1.92 -3.98 14.99
N LEU A 232 -2.66 -3.40 14.06
CA LEU A 232 -3.77 -4.04 13.40
C LEU A 232 -3.41 -4.31 11.94
N ALA A 233 -3.36 -5.60 11.60
CA ALA A 233 -3.26 -6.11 10.24
C ALA A 233 -4.62 -6.66 9.80
N ILE A 234 -5.09 -6.19 8.65
CA ILE A 234 -6.28 -6.74 7.97
C ILE A 234 -5.79 -7.25 6.62
N ASP A 235 -5.90 -8.55 6.38
CA ASP A 235 -5.44 -9.19 5.16
C ASP A 235 -6.60 -9.78 4.38
N PHE A 236 -6.62 -9.51 3.09
CA PHE A 236 -7.60 -9.99 2.13
C PHE A 236 -6.95 -11.08 1.29
N ILE A 237 -7.41 -12.31 1.46
CA ILE A 237 -6.80 -13.49 0.86
C ILE A 237 -7.66 -13.97 -0.30
N SER A 238 -7.14 -13.79 -1.51
CA SER A 238 -7.83 -14.17 -2.74
C SER A 238 -7.97 -15.68 -2.84
N VAL A 239 -9.19 -16.16 -3.08
CA VAL A 239 -9.47 -17.57 -3.39
C VAL A 239 -9.82 -17.71 -4.88
N THR A 240 -10.68 -16.83 -5.39
CA THR A 240 -11.07 -16.76 -6.81
C THR A 240 -11.42 -15.31 -7.16
N GLY A 241 -11.10 -14.84 -8.37
CA GLY A 241 -11.51 -13.52 -8.88
C GLY A 241 -10.85 -12.29 -8.22
N GLY A 242 -9.89 -12.49 -7.32
CA GLY A 242 -9.20 -11.43 -6.61
C GLY A 242 -10.05 -10.76 -5.51
N ALA A 243 -9.46 -10.51 -4.36
CA ALA A 243 -10.13 -9.87 -3.24
C ALA A 243 -10.27 -8.35 -3.47
N MET A 244 -11.25 -7.73 -2.81
CA MET A 244 -11.44 -6.27 -2.86
C MET A 244 -12.02 -5.72 -1.57
N VAL A 245 -11.85 -4.41 -1.37
CA VAL A 245 -12.52 -3.62 -0.32
C VAL A 245 -12.71 -2.19 -0.83
N SER A 246 -13.87 -1.60 -0.54
CA SER A 246 -14.19 -0.22 -0.95
C SER A 246 -13.91 0.79 0.15
N ASN A 247 -14.11 0.41 1.41
CA ASN A 247 -13.79 1.26 2.55
C ASN A 247 -13.61 0.43 3.82
N LEU A 248 -12.96 1.01 4.82
CA LEU A 248 -12.88 0.40 6.15
C LEU A 248 -12.94 1.46 7.25
N SER A 249 -13.59 1.12 8.36
CA SER A 249 -13.57 1.92 9.59
C SER A 249 -13.13 1.07 10.76
N VAL A 250 -12.24 1.59 11.59
CA VAL A 250 -11.73 0.95 12.80
C VAL A 250 -12.01 1.88 13.97
N ARG A 251 -12.77 1.39 14.95
CA ARG A 251 -13.16 2.16 16.13
C ARG A 251 -12.87 1.36 17.39
N GLN A 252 -12.21 1.99 18.34
CA GLN A 252 -11.95 1.39 19.65
C GLN A 252 -13.25 1.33 20.46
N ILE A 253 -13.52 0.16 21.03
CA ILE A 253 -14.63 -0.11 21.92
C ILE A 253 -14.14 0.17 23.35
N LEU A 254 -14.73 1.17 24.00
CA LEU A 254 -14.43 1.45 25.40
C LEU A 254 -15.15 0.43 26.31
N PRO A 255 -14.51 -0.02 27.41
CA PRO A 255 -15.23 -0.74 28.45
C PRO A 255 -16.37 0.14 28.98
N PRO A 256 -17.47 -0.45 29.47
CA PRO A 256 -18.50 0.33 30.17
C PRO A 256 -17.85 1.11 31.31
N THR A 257 -18.10 2.42 31.38
CA THR A 257 -17.66 3.23 32.51
C THR A 257 -18.29 2.63 33.78
N PRO A 258 -17.50 2.29 34.82
CA PRO A 258 -18.08 1.79 36.06
C PRO A 258 -19.06 2.84 36.58
N THR A 259 -20.32 2.44 36.79
CA THR A 259 -21.30 3.31 37.44
C THR A 259 -20.76 3.62 38.84
N PRO A 260 -20.64 4.90 39.24
CA PRO A 260 -20.19 5.23 40.59
C PRO A 260 -21.14 4.56 41.58
N THR A 261 -20.60 3.62 42.35
CA THR A 261 -21.34 3.06 43.48
C THR A 261 -21.35 4.14 44.55
N ILE A 262 -22.51 4.73 44.80
CA ILE A 262 -22.73 5.64 45.92
C ILE A 262 -22.59 4.82 47.21
N THR A 263 -21.39 4.86 47.80
CA THR A 263 -21.18 4.39 49.17
C THR A 263 -21.89 5.37 50.10
N SER A 264 -23.01 4.95 50.69
CA SER A 264 -23.68 5.75 51.73
C SER A 264 -22.75 5.90 52.93
N THR A 265 -22.27 7.12 53.20
CA THR A 265 -21.54 7.44 54.42
C THR A 265 -22.48 7.24 55.63
N PRO A 266 -22.12 6.41 56.63
CA PRO A 266 -22.96 6.26 57.81
C PRO A 266 -23.02 7.59 58.58
N THR A 267 -24.25 8.08 58.80
CA THR A 267 -24.51 9.25 59.63
C THR A 267 -24.13 8.94 61.08
N GLN A 268 -23.09 9.59 61.59
CA GLN A 268 -22.73 9.52 63.00
C GLN A 268 -23.78 10.31 63.80
N THR A 269 -24.54 9.62 64.65
CA THR A 269 -25.49 10.26 65.57
C THR A 269 -24.70 10.77 66.77
N GLY A 270 -24.66 12.09 66.94
CA GLY A 270 -24.06 12.73 68.11
C GLY A 270 -24.86 12.43 69.37
N THR A 271 -24.16 12.04 70.43
CA THR A 271 -24.66 11.80 71.80
C THR A 271 -25.03 13.08 72.51
#